data_AF-A0A1Q7EAK5-F1
#
_entry.id   AF-A0A1Q7EAK5-F1
#
_cell.length_a   1.000
_cell.length_b   1.000
_cell.length_c   1.000
_cell.angle_alpha   90.00
_cell.angle_beta   90.00
_cell.angle_gamma   90.00
#
_symmetry.space_group_name_H-M   'P 1'
#
loop_
_entity.id
_entity.type
_entity.pdbx_description
1 polymer ?
#
loop_
_entity_poly.entity_id
_entity_poly.type
_entity_poly.pdbx_seq_one_letter_code
_entity_poly.pdbx_strand_id
1 'polypeptide(L)'
;MGIIHQRRKAETRSLLVAAGLELFAERGFDIATLDEVALAAGFTKGAIYRHFPSKGTFLLALFEQYAAVARAGSGARQAPWFIPLTVQFAAQATRDPLLRRRLATVLSEAPDGASADGQLLKALARVFNG
;
A
#
# COMPACT_ATOMS: atom_id res chain seq x y z
N MET A 1 6.44 -2.30 32.09
CA MET A 1 6.63 -3.42 31.14
C MET A 1 5.82 -3.32 29.83
N GLY A 2 4.77 -2.47 29.72
CA GLY A 2 3.89 -2.43 28.53
C GLY A 2 4.43 -1.72 27.27
N ILE A 3 5.31 -0.72 27.42
CA ILE A 3 5.77 0.13 26.30
C ILE A 3 6.67 -0.63 25.32
N ILE A 4 7.52 -1.53 25.82
CA ILE A 4 8.46 -2.31 24.99
C ILE A 4 7.72 -3.32 24.10
N HIS A 5 6.66 -3.95 24.62
CA HIS A 5 5.86 -4.90 23.86
C HIS A 5 5.07 -4.21 22.74
N GLN A 6 4.46 -3.05 23.02
CA GLN A 6 3.75 -2.26 22.01
C GLN A 6 4.69 -1.75 20.92
N ARG A 7 5.90 -1.31 21.28
CA ARG A 7 6.90 -0.85 20.31
C ARG A 7 7.32 -1.97 19.35
N ARG A 8 7.63 -3.17 19.88
CA ARG A 8 7.96 -4.34 19.04
C ARG A 8 6.79 -4.75 18.16
N LYS A 9 5.56 -4.71 18.68
CA LYS A 9 4.36 -5.00 17.88
C LYS A 9 4.20 -4.02 16.72
N ALA A 10 4.42 -2.73 16.95
CA ALA A 10 4.36 -1.70 15.90
C ALA A 10 5.47 -1.87 14.86
N GLU A 11 6.69 -2.20 15.30
CA GLU A 11 7.84 -2.45 14.43
C GLU A 11 7.61 -3.67 13.52
N THR A 12 7.15 -4.80 14.07
CA THR A 12 6.79 -5.98 13.27
C THR A 12 5.69 -5.64 12.27
N ARG A 13 4.67 -4.88 12.67
CA ARG A 13 3.60 -4.45 11.75
C ARG A 13 4.17 -3.62 10.59
N SER A 14 5.08 -2.70 10.88
CA SER A 14 5.73 -1.85 9.88
C SER A 14 6.55 -2.67 8.88
N LEU A 15 7.36 -3.61 9.37
CA LEU A 15 8.19 -4.49 8.53
C LEU A 15 7.35 -5.38 7.61
N LEU A 16 6.24 -5.93 8.13
CA LEU A 16 5.29 -6.71 7.33
C LEU A 16 4.66 -5.87 6.21
N VAL A 17 4.23 -4.64 6.52
CA VAL A 17 3.66 -3.73 5.51
C VAL A 17 4.71 -3.36 4.47
N ALA A 18 5.95 -3.05 4.87
CA ALA A 18 7.03 -2.73 3.96
C ALA A 18 7.33 -3.89 2.98
N ALA A 19 7.46 -5.12 3.48
CA ALA A 19 7.66 -6.29 2.63
C ALA A 19 6.46 -6.55 1.71
N GLY A 20 5.24 -6.28 2.19
CA GLY A 20 4.04 -6.42 1.36
C GLY A 20 3.95 -5.40 0.23
N LEU A 21 4.45 -4.18 0.40
CA LEU A 21 4.46 -3.19 -0.68
C LEU A 21 5.27 -3.72 -1.87
N GLU A 22 6.48 -4.23 -1.62
CA GLU A 22 7.34 -4.82 -2.66
C GLU A 22 6.69 -6.08 -3.27
N LEU A 23 6.27 -7.03 -2.43
CA LEU A 23 5.76 -8.31 -2.91
C LEU A 23 4.47 -8.15 -3.73
N PHE A 24 3.55 -7.30 -3.27
CA PHE A 24 2.30 -7.07 -3.99
C PHE A 24 2.56 -6.27 -5.27
N ALA A 25 3.51 -5.32 -5.28
CA ALA A 25 3.94 -4.62 -6.49
C ALA A 25 4.46 -5.58 -7.56
N GLU A 26 5.25 -6.58 -7.16
CA GLU A 26 5.87 -7.56 -8.06
C GLU A 26 4.87 -8.61 -8.55
N ARG A 27 4.07 -9.19 -7.66
CA ARG A 27 3.29 -10.40 -7.97
C ARG A 27 1.82 -10.17 -8.24
N GLY A 28 1.29 -9.01 -7.88
CA GLY A 28 -0.14 -8.74 -8.04
C GLY A 28 -0.97 -9.10 -6.82
N PHE A 29 -2.12 -8.43 -6.67
CA PHE A 29 -3.06 -8.65 -5.57
C PHE A 29 -3.73 -10.02 -5.59
N ASP A 30 -3.84 -10.69 -6.74
CA ASP A 30 -4.47 -12.01 -6.81
C ASP A 30 -3.52 -13.12 -6.36
N ILE A 31 -2.25 -13.01 -6.72
CA ILE A 31 -1.24 -14.07 -6.54
C ILE A 31 -0.54 -13.96 -5.17
N ALA A 32 -0.16 -12.77 -4.73
CA ALA A 32 0.62 -12.59 -3.50
C ALA A 32 -0.17 -13.04 -2.25
N THR A 33 0.50 -13.69 -1.30
CA THR A 33 -0.13 -14.20 -0.07
C THR A 33 0.47 -13.61 1.21
N LEU A 34 -0.29 -13.66 2.31
CA LEU A 34 0.22 -13.23 3.63
C LEU A 34 1.40 -14.09 4.10
N ASP A 35 1.38 -15.38 3.79
CA ASP A 35 2.48 -16.29 4.14
C ASP A 35 3.79 -15.87 3.46
N GLU A 36 3.74 -15.47 2.19
CA GLU A 36 4.89 -14.98 1.44
C GLU A 36 5.37 -13.63 1.98
N VAL A 37 4.46 -12.73 2.39
CA VAL A 37 4.84 -11.48 3.08
C VAL A 37 5.58 -11.78 4.37
N ALA A 38 5.06 -12.70 5.19
CA ALA A 38 5.70 -13.08 6.44
C ALA A 38 7.12 -13.60 6.19
N LEU A 39 7.26 -14.49 5.20
CA LEU A 39 8.55 -15.04 4.79
C LEU A 39 9.51 -13.95 4.31
N ALA A 40 9.06 -13.06 3.43
CA ALA A 40 9.86 -11.95 2.89
C ALA A 40 10.30 -10.96 3.99
N ALA A 41 9.47 -10.77 5.02
CA ALA A 41 9.78 -9.92 6.16
C ALA A 41 10.61 -10.63 7.26
N GLY A 42 10.96 -11.91 7.09
CA GLY A 42 11.72 -12.68 8.08
C GLY A 42 10.90 -13.13 9.30
N PHE A 43 9.58 -13.23 9.17
CA PHE A 43 8.66 -13.64 10.23
C PHE A 43 7.96 -14.98 9.94
N THR A 44 7.43 -15.59 10.99
CA THR A 44 6.63 -16.82 10.86
C THR A 44 5.24 -16.50 10.30
N LYS A 45 4.61 -17.48 9.64
CA LYS A 45 3.20 -17.40 9.20
C LYS A 45 2.27 -16.98 10.35
N GLY A 46 2.43 -17.61 11.51
CA GLY A 46 1.62 -17.26 12.69
C GLY A 46 1.82 -15.80 13.16
N ALA A 47 2.98 -15.19 12.90
CA ALA A 47 3.18 -13.78 13.23
C ALA A 47 2.32 -12.86 12.38
N ILE A 48 2.27 -13.04 11.05
CA ILE A 48 1.49 -12.13 10.21
C ILE A 48 0.00 -12.19 10.54
N TYR A 49 -0.58 -13.38 10.77
CA TYR A 49 -2.01 -13.51 11.10
C TYR A 49 -2.38 -12.91 12.46
N ARG A 50 -1.42 -12.75 13.38
CA ARG A 50 -1.64 -12.01 14.64
C ARG A 50 -1.78 -10.50 14.42
N HIS A 51 -1.17 -9.96 13.38
CA HIS A 51 -1.26 -8.54 13.03
C HIS A 51 -2.36 -8.27 12.00
N PHE A 52 -2.57 -9.21 11.07
CA PHE A 52 -3.45 -9.10 9.93
C PHE A 52 -4.22 -10.41 9.77
N PRO A 53 -5.40 -10.55 10.42
CA PRO A 53 -6.17 -11.79 10.40
C PRO A 53 -6.60 -12.22 8.99
N SER A 54 -6.64 -11.29 8.03
CA SER A 54 -6.99 -11.59 6.64
C SER A 54 -6.21 -10.73 5.64
N LYS A 55 -6.11 -11.21 4.40
CA LYS A 55 -5.50 -10.45 3.29
C LYS A 55 -6.18 -9.09 3.10
N GLY A 56 -7.49 -9.01 3.31
CA GLY A 56 -8.23 -7.74 3.29
C GLY A 56 -7.75 -6.73 4.34
N THR A 57 -7.55 -7.18 5.59
CA THR A 57 -7.01 -6.30 6.65
C THR A 57 -5.58 -5.83 6.36
N PHE A 58 -4.79 -6.65 5.67
CA PHE A 58 -3.45 -6.30 5.24
C PHE A 58 -3.45 -5.31 4.06
N LEU A 59 -4.29 -5.55 3.05
CA LEU A 59 -4.46 -4.66 1.90
C LEU A 59 -4.89 -3.25 2.34
N LEU A 60 -5.72 -3.14 3.38
CA LEU A 60 -6.06 -1.83 3.96
C LEU A 60 -4.82 -1.13 4.51
N ALA A 61 -3.98 -1.83 5.27
CA ALA A 61 -2.75 -1.27 5.81
C ALA A 61 -1.72 -0.92 4.72
N LEU A 62 -1.64 -1.73 3.65
CA LEU A 62 -0.86 -1.40 2.46
C LEU A 62 -1.37 -0.13 1.79
N PHE A 63 -2.68 0.01 1.63
CA PHE A 63 -3.28 1.19 1.03
C PHE A 63 -3.04 2.44 1.88
N GLU A 64 -3.13 2.35 3.21
CA GLU A 64 -2.80 3.45 4.12
C GLU A 64 -1.34 3.92 3.95
N GLN A 65 -0.40 2.97 3.88
CA GLN A 65 1.01 3.28 3.68
C GLN A 65 1.29 3.84 2.28
N TYR A 66 0.67 3.27 1.24
CA TYR A 66 0.69 3.80 -0.12
C TYR A 66 0.18 5.25 -0.17
N ALA A 67 -0.97 5.52 0.47
CA ALA A 67 -1.58 6.83 0.51
C ALA A 67 -0.71 7.86 1.25
N ALA A 68 0.01 7.45 2.29
CA ALA A 68 1.00 8.30 2.96
C ALA A 68 2.14 8.69 1.99
N VAL A 69 2.68 7.72 1.24
CA VAL A 69 3.73 7.98 0.25
C VAL A 69 3.23 8.82 -0.92
N ALA A 70 2.03 8.55 -1.42
CA ALA A 70 1.41 9.34 -2.49
C ALA A 70 1.30 10.82 -2.10
N ARG A 71 0.93 11.11 -0.85
CA ARG A 71 0.80 12.48 -0.29
C ARG A 71 2.13 13.13 0.10
N ALA A 72 3.16 12.35 0.40
CA ALA A 72 4.47 12.89 0.83
C ALA A 72 5.26 13.57 -0.30
N GLY A 73 4.94 13.30 -1.56
CA GLY A 73 5.57 13.97 -2.72
C GLY A 73 6.63 13.12 -3.46
N SER A 74 7.26 13.73 -4.47
CA SER A 74 8.08 13.02 -5.45
C SER A 74 9.24 12.23 -4.87
N GLY A 75 9.87 12.70 -3.78
CA GLY A 75 10.94 11.95 -3.10
C GLY A 75 10.48 10.59 -2.57
N ALA A 76 9.33 10.55 -1.91
CA ALA A 76 8.78 9.32 -1.34
C ALA A 76 8.30 8.33 -2.43
N ARG A 77 7.86 8.86 -3.59
CA ARG A 77 7.32 8.09 -4.71
C ARG A 77 8.39 7.42 -5.59
N GLN A 78 9.67 7.60 -5.29
CA GLN A 78 10.78 6.92 -5.96
C GLN A 78 10.93 5.44 -5.59
N ALA A 79 10.16 4.96 -4.61
CA ALA A 79 10.19 3.57 -4.22
C ALA A 79 9.78 2.67 -5.41
N PRO A 80 10.50 1.57 -5.69
CA PRO A 80 10.25 0.71 -6.86
C PRO A 80 8.82 0.19 -6.94
N TRP A 81 8.20 -0.06 -5.78
CA TRP A 81 6.82 -0.54 -5.67
C TRP A 81 5.75 0.51 -6.01
N PHE A 82 6.07 1.81 -6.04
CA PHE A 82 5.06 2.86 -6.09
C PHE A 82 4.23 2.86 -7.39
N ILE A 83 4.91 2.84 -8.53
CA ILE A 83 4.23 2.85 -9.84
C ILE A 83 3.44 1.55 -10.09
N PRO A 84 4.03 0.34 -9.90
CA PRO A 84 3.27 -0.89 -10.06
C PRO A 84 2.04 -0.97 -9.13
N LEU A 85 2.16 -0.57 -7.86
CA LEU A 85 1.01 -0.55 -6.95
C LEU A 85 -0.03 0.49 -7.33
N THR A 86 0.38 1.64 -7.85
CA THR A 86 -0.57 2.64 -8.37
C THR A 86 -1.44 2.03 -9.47
N VAL A 87 -0.82 1.31 -10.42
CA VAL A 87 -1.55 0.64 -11.50
C VAL A 87 -2.46 -0.45 -10.97
N GLN A 88 -2.00 -1.26 -10.02
CA GLN A 88 -2.82 -2.31 -9.42
C GLN A 88 -4.01 -1.78 -8.62
N PHE A 89 -3.81 -0.76 -7.79
CA PHE A 89 -4.90 -0.10 -7.07
C PHE A 89 -5.88 0.55 -8.05
N ALA A 90 -5.39 1.18 -9.11
CA ALA A 90 -6.24 1.73 -10.16
C ALA A 90 -7.06 0.65 -10.89
N ALA A 91 -6.44 -0.49 -11.22
CA ALA A 91 -7.14 -1.63 -11.81
C ALA A 91 -8.21 -2.17 -10.87
N GLN A 92 -7.89 -2.35 -9.58
CA GLN A 92 -8.84 -2.85 -8.59
C GLN A 92 -9.98 -1.86 -8.31
N ALA A 93 -9.70 -0.56 -8.36
CA ALA A 93 -10.71 0.51 -8.23
C ALA A 93 -11.78 0.46 -9.34
N THR A 94 -11.50 -0.15 -10.50
CA THR A 94 -12.55 -0.37 -11.50
C THR A 94 -13.58 -1.42 -11.08
N ARG A 95 -13.20 -2.33 -10.18
CA ARG A 95 -14.03 -3.45 -9.69
C ARG A 95 -14.65 -3.19 -8.32
N ASP A 96 -14.12 -2.23 -7.57
CA ASP A 96 -14.57 -1.91 -6.21
C ASP A 96 -14.89 -0.40 -6.09
N PRO A 97 -16.18 -0.01 -5.99
CA PRO A 97 -16.59 1.38 -5.86
C PRO A 97 -16.06 2.10 -4.62
N LEU A 98 -15.84 1.38 -3.51
CA LEU A 98 -15.30 1.97 -2.29
C LEU A 98 -13.82 2.28 -2.49
N LEU A 99 -13.06 1.34 -3.05
CA LEU A 99 -11.66 1.56 -3.37
C LEU A 99 -11.49 2.66 -4.41
N ARG A 100 -12.38 2.76 -5.41
CA ARG A 100 -12.42 3.89 -6.35
C ARG A 100 -12.49 5.23 -5.64
N ARG A 101 -13.46 5.40 -4.74
CA ARG A 101 -13.65 6.65 -3.98
C ARG A 101 -12.42 6.97 -3.13
N ARG A 102 -11.90 5.99 -2.40
CA ARG A 102 -10.72 6.16 -1.53
C ARG A 102 -9.48 6.54 -2.33
N LEU A 103 -9.23 5.85 -3.45
CA LEU A 103 -8.10 6.12 -4.32
C LEU A 103 -8.24 7.52 -4.93
N ALA A 104 -9.44 7.89 -5.41
CA ALA A 104 -9.69 9.23 -5.95
C ALA A 104 -9.37 10.35 -4.95
N THR A 105 -9.77 10.19 -3.68
CA THR A 105 -9.41 11.14 -2.60
C THR A 105 -7.90 11.23 -2.41
N VAL A 106 -7.22 10.10 -2.26
CA VAL A 106 -5.76 10.07 -2.05
C VAL A 106 -5.00 10.71 -3.21
N LEU A 107 -5.41 10.43 -4.44
CA LEU A 107 -4.78 10.98 -5.64
C LEU A 107 -5.06 12.47 -5.82
N SER A 108 -6.23 12.96 -5.36
CA SER A 108 -6.57 14.39 -5.41
C SER A 108 -5.81 15.20 -4.35
N GLU A 109 -5.43 14.58 -3.24
CA GLU A 109 -4.60 15.16 -2.19
C GLU A 109 -3.09 15.05 -2.47
N ALA A 110 -2.69 14.29 -3.49
CA ALA A 110 -1.29 14.10 -3.83
C ALA A 110 -0.69 15.43 -4.36
N PRO A 111 0.45 15.90 -3.81
CA PRO A 111 1.00 17.19 -4.18
C PRO A 111 1.46 17.25 -5.65
N ASP A 112 1.08 18.37 -6.28
CA ASP A 112 1.40 18.80 -7.65
C ASP A 112 2.92 18.83 -7.91
N GLY A 113 3.49 18.40 -9.05
CA GLY A 113 2.96 18.02 -10.36
C GLY A 113 4.03 18.13 -11.47
N ALA A 114 5.23 18.66 -11.17
CA ALA A 114 6.33 18.75 -12.15
C ALA A 114 6.97 17.39 -12.48
N SER A 115 6.82 16.39 -11.59
CA SER A 115 7.39 15.06 -11.76
C SER A 115 6.44 14.13 -12.54
N ALA A 116 7.01 13.19 -13.30
CA ALA A 116 6.24 12.29 -14.17
C ALA A 116 5.23 11.41 -13.39
N ASP A 117 5.62 10.94 -12.21
CA ASP A 117 4.77 10.26 -11.24
C ASP A 117 3.63 11.17 -10.74
N GLY A 118 3.89 12.44 -10.46
CA GLY A 118 2.84 13.40 -10.08
C GLY A 118 1.82 13.63 -11.19
N GLN A 119 2.26 13.69 -12.45
CA GLN A 119 1.37 13.80 -13.61
C GLN A 119 0.49 12.56 -13.79
N LEU A 120 1.05 11.36 -13.56
CA LEU A 120 0.29 10.10 -13.57
C LEU A 120 -0.82 10.10 -12.51
N LEU A 121 -0.51 10.47 -11.26
CA LEU A 121 -1.50 10.48 -10.17
C LEU A 121 -2.64 11.48 -10.48
N LYS A 122 -2.30 12.66 -11.00
CA LYS A 122 -3.31 13.64 -11.45
C LYS A 122 -4.20 13.13 -12.57
N ALA A 123 -3.62 12.42 -13.55
CA ALA A 123 -4.39 11.84 -14.65
C ALA A 123 -5.38 10.80 -14.12
N LEU A 124 -4.93 9.92 -13.22
CA LEU A 124 -5.79 8.91 -12.57
C LEU A 124 -6.87 9.55 -11.69
N ALA A 125 -6.56 10.59 -10.92
CA ALA A 125 -7.56 11.31 -10.13
C ALA A 125 -8.71 11.82 -11.01
N ARG A 126 -8.41 12.38 -12.19
CA ARG A 126 -9.43 12.84 -13.15
C ARG A 126 -10.29 11.70 -13.68
N VAL A 127 -9.69 10.54 -13.99
CA VAL A 127 -10.41 9.34 -14.45
C VAL A 127 -11.37 8.81 -13.40
N PHE A 128 -11.03 8.91 -12.11
CA PHE A 128 -11.86 8.39 -11.04
C PHE A 128 -12.92 9.37 -10.51
N ASN A 129 -12.67 10.68 -10.64
CA ASN A 129 -13.59 11.75 -10.23
C ASN A 129 -14.61 12.15 -11.31
N GLY A 130 -14.35 11.83 -12.58
CA GLY A 130 -15.34 11.89 -13.66
C GLY A 130 -16.27 10.68 -13.65
#